data_AF-A0A952IR88-F1
#
_entry.id   AF-A0A952IR88-F1
#
_cell.length_a   1.000
_cell.length_b   1.000
_cell.length_c   1.000
_cell.angle_alpha   90.00
_cell.angle_beta   90.00
_cell.angle_gamma   90.00
#
_symmetry.space_group_name_H-M   'P 1'
#
loop_
_entity.id
_entity.type
_entity.pdbx_description
1 polymer ?
#
loop_
_entity_poly.entity_id
_entity_poly.type
_entity_poly.pdbx_seq_one_letter_code
_entity_poly.pdbx_strand_id
1 'polypeptide(L)'
;MKEQLRISPIKWLSDAPITIPNPASVIGAFRPGTMKIVKFKGAHRFYRAAGWDSTRGEMASAFGSWWADEIELVKISQKMNMYKNWLPDELLRKALPAQYRGATALCEDWNDMREMYKLDLPPQEEIEGLVGIASAQPKKSTLDVNSRQTPMLPGGAEQVFFKKTPTLSSINPLWIRSERLW
;
A
#
# COMPACT_ATOMS: atom_id res chain seq x y z
N MET A 1 -10.85 -12.15 -10.51
CA MET A 1 -9.71 -12.70 -11.29
C MET A 1 -8.57 -11.68 -11.35
N LYS A 2 -7.31 -12.13 -11.35
CA LYS A 2 -6.12 -11.28 -11.57
C LYS A 2 -5.47 -11.70 -12.90
N GLU A 3 -5.24 -10.76 -13.80
CA GLU A 3 -4.61 -10.99 -15.10
C GLU A 3 -3.31 -10.17 -15.16
N GLN A 4 -2.16 -10.82 -15.33
CA GLN A 4 -0.91 -10.12 -15.53
C GLN A 4 -0.79 -9.62 -16.97
N LEU A 5 -0.60 -8.31 -17.13
CA LEU A 5 -0.44 -7.68 -18.43
C LEU A 5 1.03 -7.71 -18.86
N ARG A 6 1.26 -7.94 -20.16
CA ARG A 6 2.61 -7.91 -20.78
C ARG A 6 3.02 -6.49 -21.17
N ILE A 7 3.13 -5.62 -20.16
CA ILE A 7 3.57 -4.23 -20.31
C ILE A 7 4.65 -3.94 -19.26
N SER A 8 5.66 -3.13 -19.62
CA SER A 8 6.70 -2.76 -18.66
C SER A 8 6.14 -1.77 -17.62
N PRO A 9 6.56 -1.83 -16.34
CA PRO A 9 6.11 -0.91 -15.31
C PRO A 9 6.33 0.57 -15.67
N ILE A 10 7.49 0.90 -16.26
CA ILE A 10 7.82 2.26 -16.70
C ILE A 10 6.82 2.72 -17.76
N LYS A 11 6.61 1.91 -18.80
CA LYS A 11 5.67 2.25 -19.87
C LYS A 11 4.27 2.45 -19.31
N TRP A 12 3.80 1.52 -18.48
CA TRP A 12 2.49 1.65 -17.84
C TRP A 12 2.41 2.94 -17.04
N LEU A 13 3.37 3.28 -16.18
CA LEU A 13 3.36 4.53 -15.39
C LEU A 13 3.35 5.80 -16.26
N SER A 14 3.94 5.76 -17.45
CA SER A 14 4.04 6.89 -18.37
C SER A 14 2.86 7.04 -19.34
N ASP A 15 2.15 5.94 -19.65
CA ASP A 15 1.05 5.93 -20.61
C ASP A 15 -0.20 6.69 -20.09
N ALA A 16 -0.88 7.38 -21.00
CA ALA A 16 -2.16 8.07 -20.78
C ALA A 16 -3.29 7.09 -20.35
N PRO A 17 -4.41 7.55 -19.76
CA PRO A 17 -4.81 8.94 -19.51
C PRO A 17 -4.20 9.57 -18.25
N ILE A 18 -3.57 8.75 -17.39
CA ILE A 18 -2.90 9.22 -16.16
C ILE A 18 -1.41 8.93 -16.30
N THR A 19 -0.60 9.97 -16.43
CA THR A 19 0.86 9.87 -16.47
C THR A 19 1.44 10.23 -15.11
N ILE A 20 2.32 9.37 -14.56
CA ILE A 20 2.98 9.61 -13.29
C ILE A 20 4.28 10.41 -13.53
N PRO A 21 4.43 11.61 -12.94
CA PRO A 21 5.57 12.49 -13.24
C PRO A 21 6.93 11.91 -12.83
N ASN A 22 6.98 11.09 -11.78
CA ASN A 22 8.19 10.45 -11.30
C ASN A 22 8.00 8.93 -11.19
N PRO A 23 8.10 8.17 -12.29
CA PRO A 23 7.98 6.71 -12.25
C PRO A 23 9.07 6.04 -11.41
N ALA A 24 10.26 6.64 -11.33
CA ALA A 24 11.40 6.07 -10.62
C ALA A 24 11.14 5.96 -9.11
N SER A 25 10.46 6.93 -8.50
CA SER A 25 10.10 6.86 -7.08
C SER A 25 9.09 5.74 -6.78
N VAL A 26 8.15 5.50 -7.70
CA VAL A 26 7.18 4.40 -7.59
C VAL A 26 7.89 3.06 -7.74
N ILE A 27 8.77 2.93 -8.73
CA ILE A 27 9.54 1.70 -8.99
C ILE A 27 10.47 1.39 -7.81
N GLY A 28 11.14 2.40 -7.26
CA GLY A 28 12.05 2.24 -6.11
C GLY A 28 11.34 1.81 -4.82
N ALA A 29 10.04 2.01 -4.71
CA ALA A 29 9.25 1.53 -3.56
C ALA A 29 9.01 0.01 -3.58
N PHE A 30 9.25 -0.66 -4.72
CA PHE A 30 9.13 -2.12 -4.85
C PHE A 30 10.49 -2.81 -4.91
N ARG A 31 10.53 -4.07 -4.47
CA ARG A 31 11.72 -4.90 -4.57
C ARG A 31 12.04 -5.19 -6.04
N PRO A 32 13.31 -5.07 -6.47
CA PRO A 32 13.70 -5.36 -7.85
C PRO A 32 13.21 -6.74 -8.32
N GLY A 33 12.68 -6.82 -9.53
CA GLY A 33 12.18 -8.06 -10.15
C GLY A 33 10.81 -8.55 -9.66
N THR A 34 10.18 -7.89 -8.69
CA THR A 34 8.87 -8.32 -8.16
C THR A 34 7.67 -7.63 -8.82
N MET A 35 7.92 -6.56 -9.56
CA MET A 35 6.91 -5.71 -10.16
C MET A 35 6.22 -6.36 -11.37
N LYS A 36 4.90 -6.23 -11.43
CA LYS A 36 4.06 -6.66 -12.55
C LYS A 36 2.82 -5.76 -12.65
N ILE A 37 2.37 -5.50 -13.88
CA ILE A 37 1.07 -4.84 -14.07
C ILE A 37 -0.01 -5.90 -14.03
N VAL A 38 -1.02 -5.68 -13.19
CA VAL A 38 -2.14 -6.60 -13.00
C VAL A 38 -3.43 -5.86 -13.28
N LYS A 39 -4.27 -6.46 -14.13
CA LYS A 39 -5.67 -6.11 -14.28
C LYS A 39 -6.50 -6.96 -13.31
N PHE A 40 -7.15 -6.31 -12.38
CA PHE A 40 -8.08 -6.91 -11.43
C PHE A 40 -9.48 -6.85 -12.04
N LYS A 41 -10.09 -8.01 -12.28
CA LYS A 41 -11.44 -8.14 -12.83
C LYS A 41 -12.40 -8.73 -11.81
N GLY A 42 -13.53 -8.06 -11.62
CA GLY A 42 -14.59 -8.44 -10.70
C GLY A 42 -14.27 -8.16 -9.24
N ALA A 43 -14.92 -8.87 -8.32
CA ALA A 43 -14.86 -8.54 -6.90
C ALA A 43 -13.44 -8.68 -6.33
N HIS A 44 -12.92 -7.57 -5.81
CA HIS A 44 -11.65 -7.51 -5.08
C HIS A 44 -11.75 -6.47 -3.96
N ARG A 45 -10.96 -6.65 -2.91
CA ARG A 45 -10.89 -5.71 -1.79
C ARG A 45 -9.45 -5.28 -1.56
N PHE A 46 -9.29 -3.99 -1.37
CA PHE A 46 -8.01 -3.39 -1.02
C PHE A 46 -8.16 -2.50 0.19
N TYR A 47 -7.08 -2.39 0.94
CA TYR A 47 -7.00 -1.65 2.18
C TYR A 47 -5.85 -0.69 2.16
N ARG A 48 -6.03 0.41 2.86
CA ARG A 48 -5.01 1.43 2.98
C ARG A 48 -5.05 2.09 4.34
N ALA A 49 -3.88 2.21 4.94
CA ALA A 49 -3.66 3.11 6.06
C ALA A 49 -3.42 4.54 5.60
N ALA A 50 -4.06 5.46 6.30
CA ALA A 50 -3.99 6.90 6.11
C ALA A 50 -4.03 7.59 7.48
N GLY A 51 -3.91 8.90 7.48
CA GLY A 51 -3.81 9.68 8.71
C GLY A 51 -3.09 11.00 8.48
N TRP A 52 -2.57 11.59 9.53
CA TRP A 52 -1.88 12.87 9.42
C TRP A 52 -0.50 12.72 8.77
N ASP A 53 -0.29 13.35 7.61
CA ASP A 53 1.00 13.44 6.93
C ASP A 53 1.76 14.65 7.50
N SER A 54 2.74 14.37 8.35
CA SER A 54 3.57 15.41 8.97
C SER A 54 4.53 16.10 7.99
N THR A 55 4.85 15.46 6.86
CA THR A 55 5.72 16.04 5.83
C THR A 55 4.99 17.08 4.99
N ARG A 56 3.66 16.98 4.90
CA ARG A 56 2.80 17.90 4.14
C ARG A 56 1.91 18.79 5.00
N GLY A 57 1.75 18.47 6.28
CA GLY A 57 0.88 19.21 7.19
C GLY A 57 -0.61 19.06 6.85
N GLU A 58 -1.01 17.90 6.32
CA GLU A 58 -2.39 17.63 5.90
C GLU A 58 -2.79 16.18 6.19
N MET A 59 -4.09 15.87 6.11
CA MET A 59 -4.56 14.49 6.16
C MET A 59 -4.25 13.78 4.84
N ALA A 60 -3.61 12.61 4.93
CA ALA A 60 -3.35 11.75 3.79
C ALA A 60 -4.66 11.37 3.09
N SER A 61 -4.71 11.61 1.78
CA SER A 61 -5.91 11.41 0.98
C SER A 61 -6.39 9.96 1.00
N ALA A 62 -7.69 9.76 1.27
CA ALA A 62 -8.39 8.48 1.10
C ALA A 62 -8.14 7.84 -0.27
N PHE A 63 -8.08 8.68 -1.32
CA PHE A 63 -7.97 8.27 -2.72
C PHE A 63 -6.54 8.16 -3.27
N GLY A 64 -5.50 8.39 -2.48
CA GLY A 64 -4.11 8.23 -2.95
C GLY A 64 -3.74 6.82 -3.45
N SER A 65 -2.49 6.62 -3.86
CA SER A 65 -2.12 5.53 -4.77
C SER A 65 -1.74 4.19 -4.17
N TRP A 66 -1.34 4.11 -2.90
CA TRP A 66 -0.75 2.88 -2.32
C TRP A 66 -1.79 2.09 -1.51
N TRP A 67 -2.00 0.83 -1.88
CA TRP A 67 -2.98 -0.07 -1.29
C TRP A 67 -2.39 -1.46 -1.07
N ALA A 68 -2.97 -2.22 -0.14
CA ALA A 68 -2.71 -3.64 0.07
C ALA A 68 -3.95 -4.47 -0.27
N ASP A 69 -3.79 -5.58 -0.97
CA ASP A 69 -4.87 -6.54 -1.20
C ASP A 69 -5.33 -7.16 0.14
N GLU A 70 -6.63 -7.48 0.28
CA GLU A 70 -7.19 -8.15 1.48
C GLU A 70 -6.38 -9.38 1.90
N ILE A 71 -5.88 -10.15 0.93
CA ILE A 71 -5.07 -11.35 1.19
C ILE A 71 -3.78 -10.99 1.93
N GLU A 72 -3.17 -9.84 1.64
CA GLU A 72 -1.95 -9.39 2.32
C GLU A 72 -2.24 -8.96 3.75
N LEU A 73 -3.40 -8.34 4.00
CA LEU A 73 -3.86 -8.04 5.36
C LEU A 73 -4.03 -9.32 6.19
N VAL A 74 -4.60 -10.36 5.59
CA VAL A 74 -4.74 -11.68 6.23
C VAL A 74 -3.36 -12.26 6.53
N LYS A 75 -2.41 -12.21 5.61
CA LYS A 75 -1.03 -12.70 5.86
C LYS A 75 -0.32 -11.93 6.97
N ILE A 76 -0.47 -10.61 7.02
CA ILE A 76 0.11 -9.77 8.08
C ILE A 76 -0.48 -10.15 9.44
N SER A 77 -1.80 -10.28 9.54
CA SER A 77 -2.46 -10.70 10.79
C SER A 77 -2.11 -12.14 11.18
N GLN A 78 -1.96 -13.05 10.21
CA GLN A 78 -1.60 -14.45 10.47
C GLN A 78 -0.21 -14.62 11.10
N LYS A 79 0.75 -13.73 10.80
CA LYS A 79 2.06 -13.75 11.48
C LYS A 79 1.93 -13.59 13.00
N MET A 80 0.88 -12.92 13.48
CA MET A 80 0.62 -12.77 14.91
C MET A 80 0.01 -14.03 15.54
N ASN A 81 -0.53 -14.96 14.74
CA ASN A 81 -1.16 -16.18 15.27
C ASN A 81 -0.18 -17.06 16.05
N MET A 82 1.12 -17.01 15.75
CA MET A 82 2.13 -17.76 16.51
C MET A 82 2.20 -17.33 17.99
N TYR A 83 1.72 -16.13 18.31
CA TYR A 83 1.71 -15.57 19.67
C TYR A 83 0.35 -15.68 20.37
N LYS A 84 -0.68 -16.26 19.74
CA LYS A 84 -2.05 -16.34 20.30
C LYS A 84 -2.14 -17.01 21.67
N ASN A 85 -1.25 -17.97 21.94
CA ASN A 85 -1.22 -18.67 23.23
C ASN A 85 -0.24 -18.03 24.24
N TRP A 86 0.49 -16.99 23.82
CA TRP A 86 1.54 -16.33 24.61
C TRP A 86 1.14 -14.92 25.03
N LEU A 87 0.29 -14.25 24.25
CA LEU A 87 -0.14 -12.87 24.46
C LEU A 87 -1.66 -12.76 24.44
N PRO A 88 -2.27 -11.89 25.27
CA PRO A 88 -3.69 -11.55 25.16
C PRO A 88 -4.07 -11.01 23.78
N ASP A 89 -5.27 -11.36 23.31
CA ASP A 89 -5.81 -10.92 22.02
C ASP A 89 -5.83 -9.40 21.85
N GLU A 90 -6.03 -8.65 22.94
CA GLU A 90 -6.01 -7.18 22.92
C GLU A 90 -4.62 -6.63 22.55
N LEU A 91 -3.54 -7.22 23.07
CA LEU A 91 -2.18 -6.82 22.73
C LEU A 91 -1.85 -7.18 21.28
N LEU A 92 -2.31 -8.34 20.81
CA LEU A 92 -2.15 -8.75 19.41
C LEU A 92 -2.88 -7.79 18.47
N ARG A 93 -4.09 -7.35 18.84
CA ARG A 93 -4.84 -6.35 18.08
C ARG A 93 -4.14 -4.99 18.05
N LYS A 94 -3.62 -4.53 19.19
CA LYS A 94 -2.84 -3.27 19.29
C LYS A 94 -1.52 -3.32 18.51
N ALA A 95 -0.97 -4.51 18.27
CA ALA A 95 0.25 -4.70 17.49
C ALA A 95 0.00 -4.72 15.96
N LEU A 96 -1.24 -4.98 15.51
CA LEU A 96 -1.57 -5.08 14.08
C LEU A 96 -1.18 -3.85 13.26
N PRO A 97 -1.40 -2.59 13.72
CA PRO A 97 -1.00 -1.41 12.96
C PRO A 97 0.53 -1.35 12.77
N ALA A 98 1.31 -1.72 13.80
CA ALA A 98 2.76 -1.76 13.71
C ALA A 98 3.25 -2.84 12.74
N GLN A 99 2.61 -4.01 12.73
CA GLN A 99 2.91 -5.09 11.77
C GLN A 99 2.56 -4.69 10.34
N TYR A 100 1.40 -4.06 10.15
CA TYR A 100 1.00 -3.51 8.86
C TYR A 100 2.04 -2.52 8.36
N ARG A 101 2.40 -1.51 9.17
CA ARG A 101 3.44 -0.52 8.85
C ARG A 101 4.77 -1.16 8.47
N GLY A 102 5.23 -2.12 9.25
CA GLY A 102 6.49 -2.83 9.00
C GLY A 102 6.46 -3.60 7.68
N ALA A 103 5.37 -4.31 7.40
CA ALA A 103 5.23 -5.15 6.21
C ALA A 103 5.00 -4.34 4.93
N THR A 104 4.26 -3.23 5.00
CA THR A 104 4.05 -2.32 3.85
C THR A 104 5.13 -1.22 3.76
N ALA A 105 6.11 -1.22 4.66
CA ALA A 105 7.18 -0.21 4.72
C ALA A 105 6.67 1.24 4.65
N LEU A 106 5.61 1.54 5.41
CA LEU A 106 4.98 2.87 5.41
C LEU A 106 5.69 3.80 6.42
N CYS A 107 6.40 4.81 5.93
CA CYS A 107 7.11 5.75 6.81
C CYS A 107 6.17 6.40 7.83
N GLU A 108 6.65 6.60 9.06
CA GLU A 108 5.87 7.12 10.19
C GLU A 108 5.44 8.58 9.99
N ASP A 109 6.18 9.33 9.17
CA ASP A 109 5.96 10.75 8.89
C ASP A 109 4.99 10.99 7.71
N TRP A 110 4.79 10.00 6.83
CA TRP A 110 3.82 10.07 5.73
C TRP A 110 2.37 9.88 6.18
N ASN A 111 2.14 9.09 7.23
CA ASN A 111 0.87 9.05 7.96
C ASN A 111 1.02 8.28 9.28
N ASP A 112 0.22 8.67 10.25
CA ASP A 112 0.18 8.04 11.56
C ASP A 112 -0.78 6.84 11.67
N MET A 113 -1.44 6.44 10.57
CA MET A 113 -2.37 5.30 10.47
C MET A 113 -3.61 5.39 11.38
N ARG A 114 -4.04 6.63 11.71
CA ARG A 114 -5.28 6.85 12.47
C ARG A 114 -6.55 6.53 11.67
N GLU A 115 -6.44 6.45 10.34
CA GLU A 115 -7.54 6.12 9.44
C GLU A 115 -7.21 4.89 8.61
N MET A 116 -8.25 4.11 8.32
CA MET A 116 -8.20 3.01 7.36
C MET A 116 -9.29 3.21 6.32
N TYR A 117 -8.92 2.98 5.07
CA TYR A 117 -9.83 3.01 3.94
C TYR A 117 -9.88 1.65 3.27
N LYS A 118 -11.08 1.29 2.82
CA LYS A 118 -11.35 0.07 2.05
C LYS A 118 -11.85 0.46 0.67
N LEU A 119 -11.30 -0.19 -0.35
CA LEU A 119 -11.75 -0.14 -1.73
C LEU A 119 -12.44 -1.47 -2.06
N ASP A 120 -13.74 -1.45 -2.33
CA ASP A 120 -14.51 -2.60 -2.81
C ASP A 120 -14.71 -2.49 -4.32
N LEU A 121 -13.94 -3.24 -5.12
CA LEU A 121 -14.12 -3.31 -6.56
C LEU A 121 -15.37 -4.17 -6.87
N PRO A 122 -16.39 -3.66 -7.60
CA PRO A 122 -17.59 -4.43 -7.90
C PRO A 122 -17.37 -5.62 -8.86
N PRO A 123 -18.28 -6.63 -8.87
CA PRO A 123 -18.12 -7.84 -9.70
C PRO A 123 -18.02 -7.65 -11.22
N GLN A 124 -18.52 -6.53 -11.76
CA GLN A 124 -18.50 -6.24 -13.21
C GLN A 124 -17.47 -5.18 -13.59
N GLU A 125 -16.69 -4.70 -12.62
CA GLU A 125 -15.72 -3.63 -12.80
C GLU A 125 -14.30 -4.21 -12.95
N GLU A 126 -13.42 -3.38 -13.50
CA GLU A 126 -12.01 -3.70 -13.58
C GLU A 126 -11.13 -2.49 -13.25
N ILE A 127 -9.93 -2.77 -12.74
CA ILE A 127 -8.93 -1.75 -12.47
C ILE A 127 -7.53 -2.33 -12.71
N GLU A 128 -6.63 -1.50 -13.20
CA GLU A 128 -5.22 -1.86 -13.37
C GLU A 128 -4.38 -1.27 -12.25
N GLY A 129 -3.45 -2.05 -11.73
CA GLY A 129 -2.47 -1.59 -10.75
C GLY A 129 -1.08 -2.15 -11.03
N LEU A 130 -0.07 -1.39 -10.62
CA LEU A 130 1.30 -1.89 -10.52
C LEU A 130 1.44 -2.62 -9.18
N VAL A 131 1.65 -3.92 -9.24
CA VAL A 131 1.77 -4.81 -8.09
C VAL A 131 3.22 -5.18 -7.87
N GLY A 132 3.68 -5.23 -6.62
CA GLY A 132 5.01 -5.70 -6.28
C GLY A 132 5.23 -5.84 -4.78
N ILE A 133 6.33 -6.46 -4.38
CA ILE A 133 6.67 -6.60 -2.97
C ILE A 133 7.29 -5.28 -2.48
N ALA A 134 6.82 -4.75 -1.37
CA ALA A 134 7.35 -3.53 -0.76
C ALA A 134 8.86 -3.68 -0.45
N SER A 135 9.66 -2.74 -0.93
CA SER A 135 11.06 -2.58 -0.51
C SER A 135 11.14 -2.10 0.93
N ALA A 136 12.27 -2.35 1.57
CA ALA A 136 12.55 -1.74 2.86
C ALA A 136 12.60 -0.20 2.70
N GLN A 137 12.08 0.51 3.69
CA GLN A 137 12.08 1.98 3.72
C GLN A 137 12.61 2.45 5.07
N PRO A 138 13.29 3.59 5.16
CA PRO A 138 13.60 4.19 6.45
C PRO A 138 12.33 4.43 7.26
N LYS A 139 12.42 4.39 8.59
CA LYS A 139 11.26 4.68 9.46
C LYS A 139 10.67 6.08 9.23
N LYS A 140 11.49 7.06 8.86
CA LYS A 140 11.09 8.42 8.50
C LYS A 140 11.71 8.77 7.15
N SER A 141 10.96 9.46 6.30
CA SER A 141 11.37 9.75 4.92
C SER A 141 12.63 10.63 4.80
N THR A 142 13.00 11.34 5.87
CA THR A 142 14.18 12.23 5.92
C THR A 142 15.49 11.53 6.28
N LEU A 143 15.45 10.26 6.66
CA LEU A 143 16.65 9.52 7.07
C LEU A 143 17.46 9.02 5.86
N ASP A 144 18.78 9.03 5.98
CA ASP A 144 19.68 8.51 4.93
C ASP A 144 19.55 6.99 4.81
N VAL A 145 19.04 6.53 3.67
CA VAL A 145 18.85 5.10 3.35
C VAL A 145 20.17 4.31 3.29
N ASN A 146 21.31 4.98 3.07
CA ASN A 146 22.61 4.33 2.93
C ASN A 146 23.36 4.16 4.26
N SER A 147 22.90 4.82 5.33
CA SER A 147 23.52 4.69 6.65
C SER A 147 23.14 3.37 7.32
N ARG A 148 24.14 2.64 7.81
CA ARG A 148 23.94 1.38 8.56
C ARG A 148 23.18 1.56 9.88
N GLN A 149 23.12 2.79 10.40
CA GLN A 149 22.42 3.12 11.65
C GLN A 149 20.96 3.51 11.41
N THR A 150 20.53 3.67 10.15
CA THR A 150 19.18 4.08 9.84
C THR A 150 18.20 2.96 10.20
N PRO A 151 17.23 3.22 11.09
CA PRO A 151 16.20 2.24 11.39
C PRO A 151 15.30 2.05 10.17
N MET A 152 15.19 0.80 9.72
CA MET A 152 14.43 0.42 8.53
C MET A 152 13.13 -0.28 8.91
N LEU A 153 12.07 0.03 8.17
CA LEU A 153 10.90 -0.83 8.02
C LEU A 153 11.24 -1.91 6.99
N PRO A 154 11.06 -3.20 7.30
CA PRO A 154 11.56 -4.29 6.45
C PRO A 154 10.82 -4.47 5.13
N GLY A 155 9.59 -3.97 5.04
CA GLY A 155 8.70 -4.24 3.91
C GLY A 155 8.36 -5.73 3.80
N GLY A 156 8.07 -6.17 2.58
CA GLY A 156 7.84 -7.59 2.28
C GLY A 156 6.38 -8.00 2.06
N ALA A 157 5.40 -7.13 2.30
CA ALA A 157 4.03 -7.35 1.81
C ALA A 157 3.91 -6.96 0.33
N GLU A 158 3.04 -7.64 -0.41
CA GLU A 158 2.63 -7.20 -1.74
C GLU A 158 1.80 -5.91 -1.61
N GLN A 159 2.12 -4.90 -2.40
CA GLN A 159 1.35 -3.66 -2.50
C GLN A 159 0.91 -3.44 -3.94
N VAL A 160 -0.17 -2.68 -4.08
CA VAL A 160 -0.74 -2.26 -5.35
C VAL A 160 -0.67 -0.74 -5.42
N PHE A 161 -0.03 -0.24 -6.47
CA PHE A 161 -0.02 1.17 -6.83
C PHE A 161 -1.07 1.42 -7.91
N PHE A 162 -2.07 2.23 -7.58
CA PHE A 162 -3.05 2.75 -8.53
C PHE A 162 -2.65 4.16 -8.96
N LYS A 163 -2.68 4.42 -10.27
CA LYS A 163 -2.30 5.74 -10.80
C LYS A 163 -3.24 6.83 -10.28
N LYS A 164 -2.64 7.95 -9.90
CA LYS A 164 -3.34 9.16 -9.47
C LYS A 164 -2.53 10.41 -9.80
N THR A 165 -3.21 11.45 -10.22
CA THR A 165 -2.76 12.84 -10.26
C THR A 165 -3.70 13.70 -9.39
N PRO A 166 -3.42 15.00 -9.19
CA PRO A 166 -4.34 15.87 -8.45
C PRO A 166 -5.76 15.93 -9.04
N THR A 167 -5.92 15.70 -10.35
CA THR A 167 -7.20 15.85 -11.06
C THR A 167 -7.83 14.54 -11.52
N LEU A 168 -7.07 13.45 -11.60
CA LEU A 168 -7.56 12.18 -12.14
C LEU A 168 -7.07 10.99 -11.31
N SER A 169 -7.94 10.01 -11.13
CA SER A 169 -7.67 8.78 -10.40
C SER A 169 -8.08 7.59 -11.24
N SER A 170 -7.27 6.53 -11.24
CA SER A 170 -7.64 5.24 -11.82
C SER A 170 -8.67 4.49 -10.97
N ILE A 171 -8.83 4.89 -9.71
CA ILE A 171 -9.83 4.36 -8.78
C ILE A 171 -11.08 5.24 -8.86
N ASN A 172 -12.25 4.62 -9.01
CA ASN A 172 -13.54 5.29 -8.84
C ASN A 172 -13.78 5.60 -7.35
N PRO A 173 -13.99 6.88 -6.97
CA PRO A 173 -14.23 7.28 -5.58
C PRO A 173 -15.40 6.57 -4.89
N LEU A 174 -16.42 6.13 -5.66
CA LEU A 174 -17.60 5.45 -5.13
C LEU A 174 -17.29 4.06 -4.56
N TRP A 175 -16.12 3.50 -4.87
CA TRP A 175 -15.66 2.22 -4.34
C TRP A 175 -14.97 2.33 -3.00
N ILE A 176 -14.67 3.56 -2.53
CA ILE A 176 -13.88 3.79 -1.32
C ILE A 176 -14.77 4.21 -0.16
N ARG A 177 -14.53 3.61 1.00
CA ARG A 177 -15.15 3.97 2.28
C ARG A 177 -14.18 3.86 3.43
N SER A 178 -14.44 4.61 4.49
CA SER A 178 -13.73 4.44 5.77
C SER A 178 -14.09 3.08 6.37
N GLU A 179 -13.09 2.44 6.99
CA GLU A 179 -13.21 1.13 7.62
C GLU A 179 -12.45 1.18 8.95
N ARG A 180 -12.95 0.51 9.98
CA ARG A 180 -12.24 0.40 11.25
C ARG A 180 -11.73 -1.03 11.44
N LEU A 181 -10.41 -1.19 11.33
CA LEU A 181 -9.75 -2.48 11.53
C LEU A 181 -9.04 -2.59 12.89
N TRP A 182 -8.75 -1.46 13.53
CA TRP A 182 -8.15 -1.36 14.86
C TRP A 182 -8.72 -0.18 15.66
#